data_AF-A0A7J7F581-F1
#
_entry.id   AF-A0A7J7F581-F1
#
_cell.length_a   1.000
_cell.length_b   1.000
_cell.length_c   1.000
_cell.angle_alpha   90.00
_cell.angle_beta   90.00
_cell.angle_gamma   90.00
#
_symmetry.space_group_name_H-M   'P 1'
#
loop_
_entity.id
_entity.type
_entity.pdbx_description
1 polymer ?
#
loop_
_entity_poly.entity_id
_entity_poly.type
_entity_poly.pdbx_seq_one_letter_code
_entity_poly.pdbx_strand_id
1 'polypeptide(L)'
;AENSSDTDLRSEVNTFMLAGLDTMAGGISWLLYHLPLSPEHQERCREGIRGILGDGSSITWDQLGITVVHSIWGLHHSYAIWENLYKFFHGTPSFHLTVRNCIWQHFAMAELKVAIALILLRFKVIPDPTRPLVFLPQVILKPKSGVHLHLKKLP
;
A
#
# COMPACT_ATOMS: atom_id res chain seq x y z
N ALA A 1 -3.26 -17.96 -30.79
CA ALA A 1 -2.49 -17.20 -29.79
C ALA A 1 -1.22 -16.75 -30.49
N GLU A 2 -1.02 -15.44 -30.64
CA GLU A 2 0.28 -14.93 -31.12
C GLU A 2 1.33 -15.29 -30.09
N ASN A 3 2.40 -15.96 -30.51
CA ASN A 3 3.53 -16.26 -29.65
C ASN A 3 4.40 -15.00 -29.66
N SER A 4 4.29 -14.16 -28.64
CA SER A 4 5.13 -12.97 -28.47
C SER A 4 6.60 -13.38 -28.50
N SER A 5 7.45 -12.59 -29.18
CA SER A 5 8.88 -12.87 -29.21
C SER A 5 9.50 -12.65 -27.83
N ASP A 6 10.64 -13.29 -27.54
CA ASP A 6 11.39 -13.06 -26.28
C ASP A 6 11.71 -11.57 -26.05
N THR A 7 11.93 -10.82 -27.13
CA THR A 7 12.14 -9.37 -27.09
C THR A 7 10.89 -8.61 -26.68
N ASP A 8 9.73 -8.99 -27.19
CA ASP A 8 8.44 -8.36 -26.83
C ASP A 8 8.10 -8.66 -25.36
N LEU A 9 8.30 -9.91 -24.94
CA LEU A 9 8.09 -10.31 -23.54
C LEU A 9 9.00 -9.50 -22.60
N ARG A 10 10.28 -9.33 -22.95
CA ARG A 10 11.21 -8.54 -22.15
C ARG A 10 10.81 -7.06 -22.10
N SER A 11 10.35 -6.47 -23.20
CA SER A 11 9.91 -5.06 -23.19
C SER A 11 8.66 -4.85 -22.35
N GLU A 12 7.69 -5.77 -22.41
CA GLU A 12 6.49 -5.71 -21.58
C GLU A 12 6.82 -5.86 -20.09
N VAL A 13 7.68 -6.82 -19.73
CA VAL A 13 8.14 -7.00 -18.34
C VAL A 13 8.87 -5.75 -17.83
N ASN A 14 9.75 -5.15 -18.64
CA ASN A 14 10.44 -3.92 -18.26
C ASN A 14 9.46 -2.76 -18.02
N THR A 15 8.48 -2.60 -18.91
CA THR A 15 7.45 -1.58 -18.78
C THR A 15 6.61 -1.78 -17.51
N PHE A 16 6.21 -3.03 -17.25
CA PHE A 16 5.49 -3.43 -16.03
C PHE A 16 6.26 -3.06 -14.76
N MET A 17 7.53 -3.43 -14.66
CA MET A 17 8.37 -3.15 -13.48
C MET A 17 8.63 -1.65 -13.29
N LEU A 18 8.94 -0.92 -14.36
CA LEU A 18 9.24 0.51 -14.31
C LEU A 18 8.03 1.35 -13.93
N ALA A 19 6.86 1.05 -14.52
CA ALA A 19 5.61 1.74 -14.18
C ALA A 19 5.16 1.45 -12.74
N GLY A 20 5.38 0.21 -12.27
CA GLY A 20 5.06 -0.20 -10.90
C GLY A 20 5.94 0.46 -9.83
N LEU A 21 7.23 0.65 -10.10
CA LEU A 21 8.20 1.11 -9.10
C LEU A 21 7.86 2.47 -8.47
N ASP A 22 7.74 3.51 -9.29
CA ASP A 22 7.52 4.87 -8.80
C ASP A 22 6.13 5.05 -8.17
N THR A 23 5.12 4.36 -8.72
CA THR A 23 3.76 4.39 -8.18
C THR A 23 3.66 3.69 -6.82
N MET A 24 4.37 2.57 -6.66
CA MET A 24 4.49 1.86 -5.38
C MET A 24 5.25 2.67 -4.33
N ALA A 25 6.37 3.28 -4.71
CA ALA A 25 7.14 4.13 -3.80
C ALA A 25 6.31 5.33 -3.30
N GLY A 26 5.51 5.92 -4.19
CA GLY A 26 4.54 6.97 -3.84
C GLY A 26 3.46 6.46 -2.89
N GLY A 27 2.88 5.28 -3.16
CA GLY A 27 1.86 4.64 -2.31
C GLY A 27 2.37 4.32 -0.90
N ILE A 28 3.57 3.75 -0.78
CA ILE A 28 4.23 3.49 0.51
C ILE A 28 4.49 4.80 1.24
N SER A 29 5.03 5.82 0.56
CA SER A 29 5.32 7.12 1.17
C SER A 29 4.06 7.80 1.70
N TRP A 30 2.96 7.73 0.95
CA TRP A 30 1.67 8.25 1.35
C TRP A 30 1.09 7.51 2.56
N LEU A 31 1.20 6.19 2.57
CA LEU A 31 0.75 5.38 3.69
C LEU A 31 1.55 5.66 4.96
N LEU A 32 2.87 5.74 4.84
CA LEU A 32 3.78 6.08 5.92
C LEU A 32 3.54 7.49 6.48
N TYR A 33 2.98 8.40 5.67
CA TYR A 33 2.52 9.72 6.14
C TYR A 33 1.27 9.63 7.01
N HIS A 34 0.28 8.83 6.63
CA HIS A 34 -1.01 8.77 7.35
C HIS A 34 -0.99 7.88 8.59
N LEU A 35 -0.22 6.79 8.56
CA LEU A 35 -0.05 5.88 9.70
C LEU A 35 0.21 6.58 11.04
N PRO A 36 1.21 7.48 11.17
CA PRO A 36 1.53 8.15 12.44
C PRO A 36 0.49 9.20 12.87
N LEU A 37 -0.31 9.73 11.94
CA LEU A 37 -1.31 10.77 12.22
C LEU A 37 -2.56 10.21 12.91
N SER A 38 -2.72 8.88 12.92
CA SER A 38 -3.89 8.19 13.45
C SER A 38 -3.50 6.99 14.33
N PRO A 39 -3.11 7.22 15.60
CA PRO A 39 -2.72 6.14 16.51
C PRO A 39 -3.82 5.09 16.74
N GLU A 40 -5.09 5.49 16.74
CA GLU A 40 -6.23 4.58 16.86
C GLU A 40 -6.31 3.61 15.67
N HIS A 41 -6.21 4.13 14.44
CA HIS A 41 -6.24 3.31 13.22
C HIS A 41 -5.04 2.37 13.16
N GLN A 42 -3.88 2.81 13.65
CA GLN A 42 -2.71 1.96 13.75
C GLN A 42 -2.95 0.73 14.63
N GLU A 43 -3.61 0.91 15.78
CA GLU A 43 -3.90 -0.18 16.70
C GLU A 43 -5.00 -1.11 16.18
N ARG A 44 -6.10 -0.56 15.66
CA ARG A 44 -7.19 -1.35 15.07
C ARG A 44 -6.70 -2.23 13.92
N CYS A 45 -5.77 -1.74 13.11
CA CYS A 45 -5.21 -2.52 12.03
C CYS A 45 -4.23 -3.57 12.49
N ARG A 46 -3.43 -3.27 13.51
CA ARG A 46 -2.62 -4.28 14.19
C ARG A 46 -3.49 -5.41 14.73
N GLU A 47 -4.59 -5.10 15.40
CA GLU A 47 -5.54 -6.10 15.90
C GLU A 47 -6.15 -6.92 14.76
N GLY A 48 -6.58 -6.27 13.68
CA GLY A 48 -7.09 -6.96 12.49
C GLY A 48 -6.05 -7.89 11.85
N ILE A 49 -4.81 -7.42 11.67
CA ILE A 49 -3.70 -8.22 11.14
C ILE A 49 -3.42 -9.42 12.07
N ARG A 50 -3.36 -9.20 13.38
CA ARG A 50 -3.19 -10.28 14.38
C ARG A 50 -4.34 -11.29 14.32
N GLY A 51 -5.58 -10.84 14.14
CA GLY A 51 -6.74 -11.72 13.98
C GLY A 51 -6.65 -12.59 12.72
N ILE A 52 -6.13 -12.06 11.62
CA ILE A 52 -5.95 -12.80 10.35
C ILE A 52 -4.78 -13.79 10.43
N LEU A 53 -3.67 -13.39 11.07
CA LEU A 53 -2.47 -14.21 11.16
C LEU A 53 -2.53 -15.25 12.29
N GLY A 54 -3.35 -15.01 13.31
CA GLY A 54 -3.45 -15.87 14.49
C GLY A 54 -2.14 -15.93 15.28
N ASP A 55 -1.72 -17.14 15.63
CA ASP A 55 -0.41 -17.47 16.22
C ASP A 55 0.71 -17.62 15.18
N GLY A 56 0.36 -17.61 13.90
CA GLY A 56 1.29 -17.74 12.77
C GLY A 56 2.13 -16.48 12.57
N SER A 57 3.45 -16.63 12.53
CA SER A 57 4.39 -15.54 12.25
C SER A 57 4.60 -15.26 10.75
N SER A 58 4.01 -16.08 9.87
CA SER A 58 4.21 -16.03 8.41
C SER A 58 2.95 -15.60 7.68
N ILE A 59 3.08 -14.61 6.79
CA ILE A 59 2.02 -14.16 5.88
C ILE A 59 1.97 -15.10 4.67
N THR A 60 0.83 -15.74 4.41
CA THR A 60 0.60 -16.62 3.24
C THR A 60 -0.21 -15.94 2.15
N TRP A 61 -0.18 -16.49 0.93
CA TRP A 61 -0.95 -15.97 -0.20
C TRP A 61 -2.47 -15.99 0.05
N ASP A 62 -2.98 -17.01 0.74
CA ASP A 62 -4.41 -17.10 1.08
C ASP A 62 -4.86 -15.96 2.02
N GLN A 63 -3.97 -15.49 2.90
CA GLN A 63 -4.21 -14.35 3.79
C GLN A 63 -4.12 -13.00 3.05
N LEU A 64 -3.41 -12.96 1.92
CA LEU A 64 -3.31 -11.78 1.04
C LEU A 64 -4.45 -11.71 0.01
N GLY A 65 -5.18 -12.81 -0.18
CA GLY A 65 -6.24 -13.01 -1.19
C GLY A 65 -7.45 -12.08 -1.09
N ILE A 66 -7.52 -11.20 -0.08
CA ILE A 66 -8.53 -10.14 -0.07
C ILE A 66 -8.16 -9.13 -1.15
N THR A 67 -8.87 -9.15 -2.28
CA THR A 67 -8.61 -8.20 -3.36
C THR A 67 -9.15 -6.84 -2.96
N VAL A 68 -8.24 -5.89 -2.75
CA VAL A 68 -8.61 -4.50 -2.46
C VAL A 68 -8.48 -3.73 -3.76
N VAL A 69 -9.63 -3.37 -4.30
CA VAL A 69 -9.75 -2.73 -5.59
C VAL A 69 -10.02 -1.24 -5.36
N HIS A 70 -8.99 -0.39 -5.48
CA HIS A 70 -9.18 1.05 -5.40
C HIS A 70 -8.57 1.78 -6.60
N SER A 71 -9.38 2.69 -7.15
CA SER A 71 -8.91 3.74 -8.04
C SER A 71 -7.89 4.62 -7.31
N ILE A 72 -6.79 4.94 -7.99
CA ILE A 72 -5.80 5.94 -7.55
C ILE A 72 -6.49 7.22 -7.09
N TRP A 73 -7.57 7.64 -7.75
CA TRP A 73 -8.33 8.85 -7.39
C TRP A 73 -9.11 8.73 -6.07
N GLY A 74 -9.64 7.54 -5.76
CA GLY A 74 -10.33 7.25 -4.50
C GLY A 74 -9.38 7.17 -3.30
N LEU A 75 -8.13 6.72 -3.52
CA LEU A 75 -7.04 6.80 -2.54
C LEU A 75 -6.70 8.26 -2.20
N HIS A 76 -6.86 9.19 -3.14
CA HIS A 76 -6.58 10.63 -2.92
C HIS A 76 -7.75 11.43 -2.30
N HIS A 77 -9.01 11.06 -2.55
CA HIS A 77 -10.16 11.91 -2.21
C HIS A 77 -11.14 11.30 -1.19
N SER A 78 -10.96 10.04 -0.78
CA SER A 78 -11.85 9.40 0.21
C SER A 78 -11.19 9.27 1.57
N TYR A 79 -11.29 10.33 2.38
CA TYR A 79 -10.80 10.38 3.76
C TYR A 79 -11.37 9.23 4.63
N ALA A 80 -12.59 8.78 4.33
CA ALA A 80 -13.31 7.72 5.06
C ALA A 80 -12.74 6.29 4.91
N ILE A 81 -11.89 6.05 3.91
CA ILE A 81 -11.22 4.75 3.72
C ILE A 81 -9.95 4.66 4.57
N TRP A 82 -9.32 5.81 4.83
CA TRP A 82 -8.06 5.93 5.55
C TRP A 82 -8.23 6.25 7.04
N GLU A 83 -9.38 6.81 7.43
CA GLU A 83 -9.89 6.72 8.80
C GLU A 83 -10.30 5.30 9.20
N ASN A 84 -10.16 4.30 8.32
CA ASN A 84 -10.45 2.94 8.74
C ASN A 84 -9.65 1.95 7.93
N LEU A 85 -8.38 1.82 8.31
CA LEU A 85 -7.42 0.95 7.64
C LEU A 85 -7.82 -0.56 7.77
N TYR A 86 -8.83 -0.91 8.59
CA TYR A 86 -9.55 -2.19 8.54
C TYR A 86 -10.40 -2.33 7.26
N LYS A 87 -11.06 -1.27 6.77
CA LYS A 87 -11.74 -1.29 5.46
C LYS A 87 -10.75 -1.43 4.30
N PHE A 88 -9.51 -0.93 4.44
CA PHE A 88 -8.42 -1.21 3.49
C PHE A 88 -8.06 -2.70 3.46
N PHE A 89 -8.19 -3.44 4.56
CA PHE A 89 -7.98 -4.90 4.56
C PHE A 89 -9.22 -5.70 4.13
N HIS A 90 -10.45 -5.17 4.30
CA HIS A 90 -11.71 -5.94 4.18
C HIS A 90 -12.74 -5.45 3.13
N GLY A 91 -12.49 -4.35 2.38
CA GLY A 91 -13.52 -3.71 1.53
C GLY A 91 -13.55 -4.11 0.04
N THR A 92 -14.76 -4.09 -0.55
CA THR A 92 -15.12 -4.08 -2.00
C THR A 92 -16.35 -3.17 -2.22
N PRO A 93 -16.66 -2.61 -3.41
CA PRO A 93 -15.82 -2.11 -4.53
C PRO A 93 -16.20 -0.66 -4.99
N SER A 94 -15.38 -0.04 -5.84
CA SER A 94 -15.84 0.69 -7.05
C SER A 94 -14.66 1.14 -7.92
N PHE A 95 -14.82 0.95 -9.25
CA PHE A 95 -13.98 1.32 -10.40
C PHE A 95 -13.30 0.21 -11.22
N HIS A 96 -13.75 -1.04 -11.22
CA HIS A 96 -13.10 -2.07 -12.05
C HIS A 96 -14.08 -3.03 -12.73
N LEU A 97 -14.93 -2.50 -13.61
CA LEU A 97 -15.68 -3.33 -14.58
C LEU A 97 -15.24 -3.02 -16.02
N THR A 98 -13.94 -2.83 -16.27
CA THR A 98 -13.43 -2.63 -17.64
C THR A 98 -12.10 -3.33 -17.85
N VAL A 99 -11.85 -3.77 -19.08
CA VAL A 99 -10.63 -4.47 -19.57
C VAL A 99 -9.36 -3.62 -19.57
N ARG A 100 -9.40 -2.41 -18.99
CA ARG A 100 -8.29 -1.45 -18.90
C ARG A 100 -7.92 -1.17 -17.43
N ASN A 101 -7.85 -2.21 -16.60
CA ASN A 101 -7.36 -2.07 -15.23
C ASN A 101 -5.83 -1.98 -15.18
N CYS A 102 -5.30 -1.54 -14.03
CA CYS A 102 -3.87 -1.57 -13.80
C CYS A 102 -3.41 -3.03 -13.65
N ILE A 103 -2.59 -3.50 -14.58
CA ILE A 103 -2.01 -4.85 -14.53
C ILE A 103 -1.20 -5.09 -13.24
N TRP A 104 -0.58 -4.04 -12.71
CA TRP A 104 0.23 -4.10 -11.48
C TRP A 104 -0.61 -4.08 -10.20
N GLN A 105 -1.93 -3.88 -10.30
CA GLN A 105 -2.81 -3.66 -9.15
C GLN A 105 -2.73 -4.77 -8.11
N HIS A 106 -2.88 -6.04 -8.52
CA HIS A 106 -2.86 -7.14 -7.55
C HIS A 106 -1.50 -7.29 -6.87
N PHE A 107 -0.43 -7.09 -7.63
CA PHE A 107 0.94 -7.13 -7.11
C PHE A 107 1.20 -5.98 -6.13
N ALA A 108 0.85 -4.75 -6.52
CA ALA A 108 0.92 -3.56 -5.66
C ALA A 108 0.20 -3.74 -4.33
N MET A 109 -1.01 -4.29 -4.37
CA MET A 109 -1.82 -4.47 -3.17
C MET A 109 -1.24 -5.54 -2.26
N ALA A 110 -0.69 -6.62 -2.80
CA ALA A 110 0.02 -7.61 -2.01
C ALA A 110 1.26 -6.99 -1.34
N GLU A 111 2.08 -6.25 -2.10
CA GLU A 111 3.27 -5.57 -1.57
C GLU A 111 2.92 -4.57 -0.46
N LEU A 112 1.93 -3.70 -0.69
CA LEU A 112 1.48 -2.74 0.32
C LEU A 112 0.99 -3.45 1.58
N LYS A 113 0.14 -4.48 1.45
CA LYS A 113 -0.41 -5.21 2.59
C LYS A 113 0.68 -5.90 3.41
N VAL A 114 1.62 -6.57 2.76
CA VAL A 114 2.76 -7.20 3.43
C VAL A 114 3.61 -6.15 4.13
N ALA A 115 3.96 -5.05 3.45
CA ALA A 115 4.75 -3.98 4.03
C ALA A 115 4.07 -3.38 5.28
N ILE A 116 2.79 -3.01 5.18
CA ILE A 116 2.01 -2.48 6.30
C ILE A 116 1.95 -3.50 7.44
N ALA A 117 1.62 -4.75 7.14
CA ALA A 117 1.49 -5.79 8.16
C ALA A 117 2.79 -5.98 8.93
N LEU A 118 3.92 -6.09 8.23
CA LEU A 118 5.22 -6.27 8.86
C LEU A 118 5.66 -5.04 9.67
N ILE A 119 5.42 -3.84 9.15
CA ILE A 119 5.72 -2.59 9.87
C ILE A 119 4.87 -2.51 11.13
N LEU A 120 3.56 -2.67 11.00
CA LEU A 120 2.65 -2.55 12.12
C LEU A 120 2.99 -3.61 13.15
N LEU A 121 3.06 -4.90 12.82
CA LEU A 121 3.33 -5.97 13.79
C LEU A 121 4.61 -5.78 14.62
N ARG A 122 5.61 -5.06 14.11
CA ARG A 122 6.92 -4.90 14.77
C ARG A 122 7.12 -3.53 15.40
N PHE A 123 6.43 -2.50 14.91
CA PHE A 123 6.70 -1.11 15.27
C PHE A 123 5.41 -0.32 15.55
N LYS A 124 5.55 0.64 16.45
CA LYS A 124 4.70 1.83 16.51
C LYS A 124 5.39 2.94 15.71
N VAL A 125 4.68 3.45 14.72
CA VAL A 125 5.15 4.52 13.82
C VAL A 125 4.70 5.86 14.38
N ILE A 126 5.62 6.80 14.54
CA ILE A 126 5.39 8.10 15.19
C ILE A 126 5.89 9.19 14.22
N PRO A 127 5.17 10.32 14.08
CA PRO A 127 5.59 11.36 13.15
C PRO A 127 6.82 12.08 13.71
N ASP A 128 7.75 12.50 12.84
CA ASP A 128 8.79 13.44 13.20
C ASP A 128 8.21 14.87 13.15
N PRO A 129 8.01 15.54 14.31
CA PRO A 129 7.41 16.87 14.34
C PRO A 129 8.32 17.95 13.74
N THR A 130 9.62 17.68 13.59
CA THR A 130 10.60 18.64 13.07
C THR A 130 10.65 18.67 11.55
N ARG A 131 10.14 17.62 10.89
CA ARG A 131 10.22 17.42 9.44
C ARG A 131 8.85 16.98 8.90
N PRO A 132 7.87 17.89 8.84
CA PRO A 132 6.56 17.56 8.32
C PRO A 132 6.65 17.12 6.87
N LEU A 133 5.90 16.07 6.56
CA LEU A 133 5.82 15.49 5.23
C LEU A 133 5.02 16.39 4.30
N VAL A 134 5.68 16.86 3.24
CA VAL A 134 5.08 17.69 2.20
C VAL A 134 5.13 16.93 0.89
N PHE A 135 3.99 16.72 0.25
CA PHE A 135 3.92 16.11 -1.07
C PHE A 135 3.97 17.16 -2.17
N LEU A 136 4.66 16.83 -3.26
CA LEU A 136 4.69 17.65 -4.47
C LEU A 136 3.68 17.10 -5.49
N PRO A 137 2.84 17.96 -6.10
CA PRO A 137 1.97 17.56 -7.20
C PRO A 137 2.82 17.41 -8.48
N GLN A 138 3.36 16.23 -8.68
CA GLN A 138 4.02 15.82 -9.93
C GLN A 138 3.17 14.74 -10.61
N VAL A 139 3.61 14.27 -11.79
CA VAL A 139 2.97 13.13 -12.51
C VAL A 139 2.76 11.93 -11.58
N ILE A 140 3.67 11.74 -10.62
CA ILE A 140 3.55 10.77 -9.52
C ILE A 140 3.76 11.52 -8.21
N LEU A 141 2.92 11.26 -7.21
CA LEU A 141 3.03 11.89 -5.90
C LEU A 141 4.36 11.50 -5.23
N LYS A 142 5.22 12.49 -4.95
CA LYS A 142 6.52 12.28 -4.30
C LYS A 142 6.68 13.19 -3.08
N PRO A 143 7.25 12.69 -1.97
CA PRO A 143 7.56 13.52 -0.81
C PRO A 143 8.73 14.46 -1.14
N LYS A 144 8.57 15.76 -0.86
CA LYS A 144 9.56 16.81 -1.18
C LYS A 144 10.93 16.55 -0.56
N SER A 145 10.94 16.10 0.69
CA SER A 145 12.15 15.91 1.50
C SER A 145 12.30 14.48 2.01
N GLY A 146 11.62 13.52 1.39
CA GLY A 146 11.50 12.16 1.89
C GLY A 146 10.51 12.03 3.07
N VAL A 147 10.43 10.81 3.61
CA VAL A 147 9.52 10.44 4.71
C VAL A 147 10.35 10.27 5.99
N HIS A 148 10.16 11.16 6.96
CA HIS A 148 10.88 11.13 8.24
C HIS A 148 9.94 10.67 9.35
N LEU A 149 10.29 9.56 10.01
CA LEU A 149 9.44 8.89 11.00
C LEU A 149 10.30 8.33 12.12
N HIS A 150 9.72 8.28 13.32
CA HIS A 150 10.28 7.53 14.43
C HIS A 150 9.61 6.15 14.53
N LEU A 151 10.42 5.10 14.60
CA LEU A 151 9.95 3.73 14.80
C LEU A 151 10.26 3.29 16.23
N LYS A 152 9.22 3.04 17.02
CA LYS A 152 9.36 2.43 18.34
C LYS A 152 9.07 0.94 18.22
N LYS A 153 10.06 0.10 18.49
CA LYS A 153 9.88 -1.37 18.52
C LYS A 153 8.84 -1.73 19.59
N LEU A 154 7.97 -2.67 19.24
CA LEU A 154 6.97 -3.20 20.16
C LEU A 154 7.59 -4.26 21.09
N PRO A 155 7.02 -4.41 22.30
CA PRO A 155 7.43 -5.46 23.23
C PRO A 155 7.22 -6.85 22.64
#